data_AF-M6G458-F1
#
_entry.id   AF-M6G458-F1
#
_cell.length_a   1.000
_cell.length_b   1.000
_cell.length_c   1.000
_cell.angle_alpha   90.00
_cell.angle_beta   90.00
_cell.angle_gamma   90.00
#
_symmetry.space_group_name_H-M   'P 1'
#
loop_
_entity.id
_entity.type
_entity.pdbx_description
1 polymer ?
#
loop_
_entity_poly.entity_id
_entity_poly.type
_entity_poly.pdbx_seq_one_letter_code
_entity_poly.pdbx_strand_id
1 'polypeptide(L)'
;MFFLFSILMLSDCSKQKEKELLNDAEKQNTLGIGALQLNDLEKAEKHFKEAHRLNPKDPNYANNIGVTLITRNRFEQAIIYFSKSVEIDPNFQRGYFNLGVAYQNLQKDTEALRYYEKAAAIPAAMPEIYFNLGIINTRLNRKAEAKKNYEIFIKKAPPQFGQQIKDAYLKIKELGV
;
A
#
# COMPACT_ATOMS: atom_id res chain seq x y z
N MET A 1 -31.83 9.01 -39.73
CA MET A 1 -32.25 8.36 -38.48
C MET A 1 -31.51 7.04 -38.18
N PHE A 2 -31.09 6.25 -39.18
CA PHE A 2 -30.32 5.01 -38.99
C PHE A 2 -28.90 5.20 -38.40
N PHE A 3 -28.21 6.28 -38.75
CA PHE A 3 -26.83 6.52 -38.31
C PHE A 3 -26.69 6.78 -36.80
N LEU A 4 -27.67 7.48 -36.18
CA LEU A 4 -27.68 7.70 -34.73
C LEU A 4 -28.00 6.41 -33.94
N PHE A 5 -28.84 5.53 -34.49
CA PHE A 5 -29.24 4.29 -33.83
C PHE A 5 -28.09 3.28 -33.75
N SER A 6 -27.28 3.17 -34.81
CA SER A 6 -26.08 2.31 -34.81
C SER A 6 -24.97 2.82 -33.88
N ILE A 7 -24.80 4.14 -33.74
CA ILE A 7 -23.81 4.72 -32.81
C ILE A 7 -24.22 4.48 -31.35
N LEU A 8 -25.51 4.59 -31.04
CA LEU A 8 -26.04 4.32 -29.70
C LEU A 8 -25.82 2.85 -29.29
N MET A 9 -26.15 1.90 -30.18
CA MET A 9 -25.96 0.47 -29.94
C MET A 9 -24.49 0.07 -29.75
N LEU A 10 -23.57 0.67 -30.53
CA LEU A 10 -22.13 0.43 -30.37
C LEU A 10 -21.61 1.01 -29.04
N SER A 11 -22.10 2.18 -28.61
CA SER A 11 -21.74 2.77 -27.32
C SER A 11 -22.24 1.95 -26.13
N ASP A 12 -23.42 1.34 -26.23
CA ASP A 12 -23.97 0.52 -25.15
C ASP A 12 -23.24 -0.83 -25.07
N CYS A 13 -22.88 -1.42 -26.22
CA CYS A 13 -22.06 -2.63 -26.29
C CYS A 13 -20.65 -2.41 -25.70
N SER A 14 -19.99 -1.27 -26.00
CA SER A 14 -18.66 -0.97 -25.46
C SER A 14 -18.69 -0.77 -23.94
N LYS A 15 -19.71 -0.09 -23.41
CA LYS A 15 -19.89 0.11 -21.97
C LYS A 15 -20.17 -1.21 -21.24
N GLN A 16 -20.96 -2.09 -21.83
CA GLN A 16 -21.25 -3.41 -21.26
C GLN A 16 -19.98 -4.26 -21.19
N LYS A 17 -19.19 -4.29 -22.26
CA LYS A 17 -17.92 -5.02 -22.29
C LYS A 17 -16.91 -4.49 -21.28
N GLU A 18 -16.83 -3.16 -21.12
CA GLU A 18 -15.99 -2.55 -20.08
C GLU A 18 -16.44 -2.98 -18.68
N LYS A 19 -17.75 -2.91 -18.40
CA LYS A 19 -18.31 -3.37 -17.12
C LYS A 19 -17.99 -4.84 -16.82
N GLU A 20 -18.08 -5.71 -17.82
CA GLU A 20 -17.72 -7.12 -17.67
C GLU A 20 -16.24 -7.31 -17.31
N LEU A 21 -15.33 -6.59 -17.96
CA LEU A 21 -13.90 -6.61 -17.62
C LEU A 21 -13.63 -6.12 -16.19
N LEU A 22 -14.34 -5.09 -15.75
CA LEU A 22 -14.23 -4.56 -14.38
C LEU A 22 -14.72 -5.60 -13.35
N ASN A 23 -15.83 -6.28 -13.61
CA ASN A 23 -16.34 -7.35 -12.75
C ASN A 23 -15.36 -8.54 -12.69
N ASP A 24 -14.79 -8.93 -13.84
CA ASP A 24 -13.79 -9.99 -13.88
C ASP A 24 -12.52 -9.59 -13.12
N ALA A 25 -12.11 -8.32 -13.19
CA ALA A 25 -10.98 -7.81 -12.41
C ALA A 25 -11.23 -7.95 -10.90
N GLU A 26 -12.41 -7.56 -10.43
CA GLU A 26 -12.81 -7.68 -9.03
C GLU A 26 -12.86 -9.14 -8.57
N LYS A 27 -13.39 -10.03 -9.41
CA LYS A 27 -13.39 -11.48 -9.16
C LYS A 27 -11.97 -12.02 -9.00
N GLN A 28 -11.07 -11.66 -9.91
CA GLN A 28 -9.66 -12.06 -9.82
C GLN A 28 -9.00 -11.50 -8.56
N ASN A 29 -9.29 -10.25 -8.19
CA ASN A 29 -8.78 -9.69 -6.94
C ASN A 29 -9.28 -10.47 -5.71
N THR A 30 -10.56 -10.86 -5.69
CA THR A 30 -11.14 -11.67 -4.61
C THR A 30 -10.47 -13.04 -4.50
N LEU A 31 -10.25 -13.71 -5.63
CA LEU A 31 -9.50 -14.98 -5.66
C LEU A 31 -8.05 -14.81 -5.17
N GLY A 32 -7.41 -13.69 -5.53
CA GLY A 32 -6.07 -13.36 -5.06
C GLY A 32 -6.01 -13.17 -3.54
N ILE A 33 -6.98 -12.47 -2.96
CA ILE A 33 -7.10 -12.30 -1.50
C ILE A 33 -7.28 -13.66 -0.81
N GLY A 34 -8.16 -14.51 -1.32
CA GLY A 34 -8.37 -15.85 -0.77
C GLY A 34 -7.10 -16.71 -0.85
N ALA A 35 -6.39 -16.67 -1.96
CA ALA A 35 -5.10 -17.37 -2.10
C ALA A 35 -4.04 -16.85 -1.11
N LEU A 36 -3.98 -15.53 -0.90
CA LEU A 36 -3.06 -14.93 0.06
C LEU A 36 -3.36 -15.36 1.50
N GLN A 37 -4.65 -15.43 1.88
CA GLN A 37 -5.09 -15.92 3.19
C GLN A 37 -4.72 -17.40 3.42
N LEU A 38 -4.70 -18.21 2.36
CA LEU A 38 -4.25 -19.59 2.38
C LEU A 38 -2.72 -19.74 2.25
N ASN A 39 -1.98 -18.62 2.22
CA ASN A 39 -0.54 -18.56 1.99
C ASN A 39 -0.08 -19.17 0.65
N ASP A 40 -0.97 -19.29 -0.33
CA ASP A 40 -0.66 -19.67 -1.71
C ASP A 40 -0.20 -18.42 -2.48
N LEU A 41 1.03 -17.99 -2.22
CA LEU A 41 1.60 -16.74 -2.73
C LEU A 41 1.71 -16.73 -4.26
N GLU A 42 1.86 -17.88 -4.90
CA GLU A 42 1.95 -17.99 -6.36
C GLU A 42 0.59 -17.77 -7.02
N LYS A 43 -0.47 -18.41 -6.51
CA LYS A 43 -1.82 -18.14 -7.01
C LYS A 43 -2.26 -16.71 -6.70
N ALA A 44 -1.93 -16.19 -5.51
CA ALA A 44 -2.23 -14.81 -5.15
C ALA A 44 -1.63 -13.82 -6.17
N GLU A 45 -0.33 -13.96 -6.46
CA GLU A 45 0.36 -13.10 -7.43
C GLU A 45 -0.26 -13.22 -8.84
N LYS A 46 -0.59 -14.45 -9.28
CA LYS A 46 -1.24 -14.68 -10.57
C LYS A 46 -2.59 -13.98 -10.67
N HIS A 47 -3.46 -14.14 -9.67
CA HIS A 47 -4.78 -13.55 -9.63
C HIS A 47 -4.73 -12.02 -9.55
N PHE A 48 -3.84 -11.45 -8.73
CA PHE A 48 -3.68 -10.00 -8.66
C PHE A 48 -3.12 -9.40 -9.95
N LYS A 49 -2.19 -10.08 -10.63
CA LYS A 49 -1.70 -9.66 -11.97
C LYS A 49 -2.82 -9.66 -13.00
N GLU A 50 -3.69 -10.66 -12.97
CA GLU A 50 -4.84 -10.71 -13.88
C GLU A 50 -5.85 -9.60 -13.58
N ALA A 51 -6.16 -9.35 -12.30
CA ALA A 51 -7.00 -8.22 -11.90
C ALA A 51 -6.44 -6.88 -12.42
N HIS A 52 -5.13 -6.66 -12.24
CA HIS A 52 -4.46 -5.47 -12.75
C HIS A 52 -4.44 -5.38 -14.29
N ARG A 53 -4.34 -6.51 -14.99
CA ARG A 53 -4.41 -6.55 -16.46
C ARG A 53 -5.80 -6.17 -16.97
N LEU A 54 -6.85 -6.66 -16.32
CA LEU A 54 -8.24 -6.41 -16.67
C LEU A 54 -8.67 -4.97 -16.35
N ASN A 55 -8.17 -4.42 -15.25
CA ASN A 55 -8.39 -3.03 -14.88
C ASN A 55 -7.10 -2.40 -14.31
N PRO A 56 -6.27 -1.78 -15.16
CA PRO A 56 -5.01 -1.17 -14.73
C PRO A 56 -5.18 0.15 -13.98
N LYS A 57 -6.41 0.67 -13.86
CA LYS A 57 -6.70 1.97 -13.25
C LYS A 57 -7.07 1.89 -11.77
N ASP A 58 -7.20 0.69 -11.21
CA ASP A 58 -7.39 0.53 -9.77
C ASP A 58 -6.03 0.39 -9.05
N PRO A 59 -5.65 1.33 -8.17
CA PRO A 59 -4.38 1.28 -7.46
C PRO A 59 -4.27 0.08 -6.51
N ASN A 60 -5.39 -0.48 -6.05
CA ASN A 60 -5.41 -1.62 -5.14
C ASN A 60 -4.77 -2.86 -5.77
N TYR A 61 -4.97 -3.10 -7.07
CA TYR A 61 -4.48 -4.33 -7.70
C TYR A 61 -2.97 -4.31 -7.82
N ALA A 62 -2.38 -3.20 -8.26
CA ALA A 62 -0.93 -3.03 -8.26
C ALA A 62 -0.37 -3.15 -6.82
N ASN A 63 -1.04 -2.54 -5.84
CA ASN A 63 -0.65 -2.66 -4.45
C ASN A 63 -0.69 -4.11 -3.93
N ASN A 64 -1.71 -4.90 -4.26
CA ASN A 64 -1.84 -6.29 -3.80
C ASN A 64 -0.76 -7.21 -4.40
N ILE A 65 -0.35 -6.96 -5.65
CA ILE A 65 0.83 -7.61 -6.24
C ILE A 65 2.08 -7.27 -5.41
N GLY A 66 2.28 -5.99 -5.10
CA GLY A 66 3.40 -5.53 -4.29
C GLY A 66 3.43 -6.17 -2.89
N VAL A 67 2.29 -6.25 -2.20
CA VAL A 67 2.19 -6.91 -0.88
C VAL A 67 2.58 -8.38 -0.98
N THR A 68 2.10 -9.08 -2.00
CA THR A 68 2.45 -10.50 -2.22
C THR A 68 3.95 -10.66 -2.46
N LEU A 69 4.58 -9.73 -3.19
CA LEU A 69 6.03 -9.72 -3.42
C LEU A 69 6.82 -9.44 -2.13
N ILE A 70 6.34 -8.56 -1.24
CA ILE A 70 6.92 -8.36 0.11
C ILE A 70 6.90 -9.67 0.89
N THR A 71 5.77 -10.39 0.93
CA THR A 71 5.67 -11.68 1.62
C THR A 71 6.64 -12.73 1.05
N ARG A 72 7.01 -12.60 -0.23
CA ARG A 72 8.02 -13.43 -0.90
C ARG A 72 9.45 -12.88 -0.79
N ASN A 73 9.70 -11.84 0.01
CA ASN A 73 10.99 -11.14 0.14
C ASN A 73 11.54 -10.56 -1.19
N ARG A 74 10.67 -10.21 -2.13
CA ARG A 74 11.02 -9.61 -3.44
C ARG A 74 10.82 -8.10 -3.42
N PHE A 75 11.60 -7.41 -2.59
CA PHE A 75 11.38 -5.99 -2.27
C PHE A 75 11.55 -5.05 -3.47
N GLU A 76 12.54 -5.27 -4.34
CA GLU A 76 12.77 -4.45 -5.54
C GLU A 76 11.61 -4.55 -6.53
N GLN A 77 11.06 -5.75 -6.72
CA GLN A 77 9.87 -5.94 -7.56
C GLN A 77 8.64 -5.32 -6.91
N ALA A 78 8.51 -5.40 -5.59
CA ALA A 78 7.41 -4.77 -4.86
C ALA A 78 7.40 -3.25 -5.05
N ILE A 79 8.59 -2.60 -5.02
CA ILE A 79 8.73 -1.16 -5.27
C ILE A 79 8.16 -0.76 -6.62
N ILE A 80 8.37 -1.55 -7.68
CA ILE A 80 7.82 -1.25 -9.02
C ILE A 80 6.29 -1.19 -8.96
N TYR A 81 5.65 -2.17 -8.31
CA TYR A 81 4.19 -2.23 -8.24
C TYR A 81 3.57 -1.23 -7.27
N PHE A 82 4.22 -0.94 -6.15
CA PHE A 82 3.76 0.16 -5.27
C PHE A 82 3.98 1.53 -5.90
N SER A 83 5.01 1.71 -6.73
CA SER A 83 5.20 2.96 -7.50
C SER A 83 4.06 3.15 -8.49
N LYS A 84 3.67 2.08 -9.21
CA LYS A 84 2.48 2.10 -10.08
C LYS A 84 1.20 2.44 -9.32
N SER A 85 0.98 1.91 -8.12
CA SER A 85 -0.24 2.22 -7.37
C SER A 85 -0.35 3.69 -7.00
N VAL A 86 0.75 4.34 -6.61
CA VAL A 86 0.76 5.77 -6.28
C VAL A 86 0.83 6.69 -7.52
N GLU A 87 1.28 6.17 -8.67
CA GLU A 87 1.14 6.85 -9.97
C GLU A 87 -0.32 6.87 -10.44
N ILE A 88 -1.05 5.78 -10.22
CA ILE A 88 -2.48 5.67 -10.54
C ILE A 88 -3.31 6.58 -9.62
N ASP A 89 -3.06 6.53 -8.32
CA ASP A 89 -3.72 7.40 -7.33
C ASP A 89 -2.67 8.03 -6.40
N PRO A 90 -2.31 9.31 -6.64
CA PRO A 90 -1.37 10.04 -5.79
C PRO A 90 -1.83 10.26 -4.35
N ASN A 91 -3.10 9.98 -4.01
CA ASN A 91 -3.62 10.03 -2.64
C ASN A 91 -3.72 8.63 -2.00
N PHE A 92 -3.21 7.59 -2.65
CA PHE A 92 -3.27 6.22 -2.16
C PHE A 92 -2.26 5.95 -1.03
N GLN A 93 -2.65 6.28 0.21
CA GLN A 93 -1.79 6.20 1.39
C GLN A 93 -1.11 4.84 1.61
N ARG A 94 -1.84 3.74 1.37
CA ARG A 94 -1.29 2.38 1.50
C ARG A 94 -0.12 2.14 0.54
N GLY A 95 -0.15 2.70 -0.67
CA GLY A 95 0.94 2.57 -1.64
C GLY A 95 2.23 3.23 -1.14
N TYR A 96 2.15 4.46 -0.62
CA TYR A 96 3.32 5.13 -0.04
C TYR A 96 3.82 4.46 1.23
N PHE A 97 2.93 4.01 2.11
CA PHE A 97 3.32 3.25 3.29
C PHE A 97 4.09 1.98 2.90
N ASN A 98 3.58 1.24 1.92
CA ASN A 98 4.22 0.02 1.45
C ASN A 98 5.54 0.26 0.69
N LEU A 99 5.69 1.38 -0.01
CA LEU A 99 7.00 1.82 -0.52
C LEU A 99 7.98 2.03 0.64
N GLY A 100 7.56 2.72 1.71
CA GLY A 100 8.36 2.89 2.92
C GLY A 100 8.81 1.56 3.52
N VAL A 101 7.89 0.59 3.63
CA VAL A 101 8.19 -0.77 4.10
C VAL A 101 9.19 -1.48 3.20
N ALA A 102 9.02 -1.40 1.88
CA ALA A 102 9.92 -2.06 0.93
C ALA A 102 11.36 -1.50 1.02
N TYR A 103 11.50 -0.17 1.02
CA TYR A 103 12.80 0.49 1.16
C TYR A 103 13.45 0.23 2.53
N GLN A 104 12.65 0.18 3.61
CA GLN A 104 13.14 -0.17 4.95
C GLN A 104 13.73 -1.59 5.01
N ASN A 105 13.09 -2.56 4.36
CA ASN A 105 13.60 -3.94 4.26
C ASN A 105 14.90 -4.02 3.45
N LEU A 106 15.04 -3.15 2.43
CA LEU A 106 16.29 -2.97 1.69
C LEU A 106 17.35 -2.14 2.43
N GLN A 107 17.08 -1.74 3.68
CA GLN A 107 17.94 -0.87 4.49
C GLN A 107 18.24 0.50 3.84
N LYS A 108 17.37 0.96 2.94
CA LYS A 108 17.43 2.27 2.29
C LYS A 108 16.61 3.27 3.10
N ASP A 109 17.16 3.66 4.24
CA ASP A 109 16.42 4.40 5.27
C ASP A 109 16.00 5.82 4.84
N THR A 110 16.78 6.48 3.97
CA THR A 110 16.44 7.81 3.44
C THR A 110 15.20 7.76 2.54
N GLU A 111 15.12 6.75 1.67
CA GLU A 111 13.97 6.51 0.81
C GLU A 111 12.77 6.05 1.63
N ALA A 112 12.98 5.18 2.61
CA ALA A 112 11.92 4.75 3.53
C ALA A 112 11.30 5.96 4.25
N LEU A 113 12.13 6.86 4.79
CA LEU A 113 11.70 8.10 5.42
C LEU A 113 10.82 8.92 4.46
N ARG A 114 11.33 9.19 3.24
CA ARG A 114 10.62 9.98 2.24
C ARG A 114 9.22 9.45 1.94
N TYR A 115 9.08 8.13 1.79
CA TYR A 115 7.80 7.53 1.45
C TYR A 115 6.85 7.43 2.65
N TYR A 116 7.35 7.19 3.86
CA TYR A 116 6.53 7.30 5.05
C TYR A 116 6.05 8.73 5.31
N GLU A 117 6.87 9.76 5.05
CA GLU A 117 6.46 11.17 5.14
C GLU A 117 5.35 11.50 4.13
N LYS A 118 5.46 11.02 2.88
CA LYS A 118 4.37 11.14 1.90
C LYS A 118 3.08 10.45 2.37
N ALA A 119 3.19 9.26 2.96
CA ALA A 119 2.03 8.57 3.52
C ALA A 119 1.39 9.36 4.68
N ALA A 120 2.20 9.93 5.57
CA ALA A 120 1.76 10.73 6.71
C ALA A 120 1.11 12.06 6.32
N ALA A 121 1.48 12.63 5.17
CA ALA A 121 0.91 13.86 4.65
C ALA A 121 -0.53 13.69 4.11
N ILE A 122 -0.96 12.45 3.82
CA ILE A 122 -2.34 12.18 3.37
C ILE A 122 -3.29 12.24 4.58
N PRO A 123 -4.45 12.93 4.50
CA PRO A 123 -5.41 13.04 5.59
C PRO A 123 -5.82 11.69 6.18
N ALA A 124 -6.16 11.68 7.48
CA ALA A 124 -6.52 10.48 8.24
C ALA A 124 -5.43 9.38 8.24
N ALA A 125 -4.16 9.80 8.31
CA ALA A 125 -3.02 8.87 8.35
C ALA A 125 -3.10 7.79 9.42
N MET A 126 -2.91 6.55 8.98
CA MET A 126 -2.79 5.34 9.80
C MET A 126 -1.73 5.53 10.90
N PRO A 127 -2.02 5.18 12.17
CA PRO A 127 -1.06 5.31 13.27
C PRO A 127 0.29 4.63 12.98
N GLU A 128 0.28 3.46 12.34
CA GLU A 128 1.45 2.64 12.02
C GLU A 128 2.54 3.40 11.25
N ILE A 129 2.14 4.39 10.44
CA ILE A 129 3.07 5.25 9.71
C ILE A 129 4.01 5.96 10.70
N TYR A 130 3.47 6.49 11.81
CA TYR A 130 4.25 7.22 12.80
C TYR A 130 5.17 6.31 13.62
N PHE A 131 4.75 5.08 13.90
CA PHE A 131 5.63 4.10 14.53
C PHE A 131 6.85 3.78 13.65
N ASN A 132 6.61 3.56 12.35
CA ASN A 132 7.69 3.31 11.39
C ASN A 132 8.56 4.54 11.14
N LEU A 133 8.00 5.75 11.10
CA LEU A 133 8.77 6.99 11.09
C LEU A 133 9.67 7.12 12.32
N GLY A 134 9.19 6.72 13.50
CA GLY A 134 10.01 6.67 14.71
C GLY A 134 11.20 5.73 14.55
N ILE A 135 10.98 4.54 13.98
CA ILE A 135 12.04 3.54 13.73
C ILE A 135 13.07 4.09 12.75
N ILE A 136 12.63 4.62 11.62
CA ILE A 136 13.52 5.14 10.58
C ILE A 136 14.31 6.35 11.09
N ASN A 137 13.67 7.28 11.80
CA ASN A 137 14.38 8.42 12.39
C ASN A 137 15.40 7.97 13.45
N THR A 138 15.11 6.91 14.22
CA THR A 138 16.09 6.32 15.15
C THR A 138 17.32 5.79 14.40
N ARG A 139 17.11 5.03 13.31
CA ARG A 139 18.19 4.49 12.47
C ARG A 139 19.03 5.59 11.79
N LEU A 140 18.40 6.71 11.47
CA LEU A 140 19.05 7.91 10.91
C LEU A 140 19.66 8.83 11.99
N ASN A 141 19.66 8.43 13.26
CA ASN A 141 20.14 9.22 14.40
C ASN A 141 19.42 10.58 14.60
N ARG A 142 18.16 10.68 14.14
CA ARG A 142 17.27 11.84 14.28
C ARG A 142 16.39 11.67 15.52
N LYS A 143 17.01 11.78 16.70
CA LYS A 143 16.39 11.38 17.97
C LYS A 143 15.14 12.21 18.34
N ALA A 144 15.17 13.52 18.10
CA ALA A 144 14.05 14.40 18.42
C ALA A 144 12.82 14.07 17.56
N GLU A 145 13.04 13.85 16.26
CA GLU A 145 12.02 13.44 15.31
C GLU A 145 11.52 12.03 15.62
N ALA A 146 12.39 11.11 16.01
CA ALA A 146 12.00 9.77 16.43
C ALA A 146 11.04 9.82 17.62
N LYS A 147 11.41 10.55 18.68
CA LYS A 147 10.56 10.75 19.87
C LYS A 147 9.20 11.33 19.50
N LYS A 148 9.19 12.44 18.73
CA LYS A 148 7.96 13.09 18.25
C LYS A 148 7.05 12.10 17.52
N ASN A 149 7.62 11.28 16.62
CA ASN A 149 6.85 10.30 15.87
C ASN A 149 6.26 9.20 16.75
N TYR A 150 7.02 8.69 17.73
CA TYR A 150 6.49 7.72 18.70
C TYR A 150 5.38 8.31 19.58
N GLU A 151 5.50 9.57 20.02
CA GLU A 151 4.45 10.26 20.78
C GLU A 151 3.16 10.42 19.95
N ILE A 152 3.30 10.79 18.66
CA ILE A 152 2.15 10.87 17.74
C ILE A 152 1.50 9.49 17.57
N PHE A 153 2.30 8.44 17.40
CA PHE A 153 1.79 7.06 17.33
C PHE A 153 0.99 6.70 18.58
N ILE A 154 1.55 6.87 19.77
CA ILE A 154 0.87 6.56 21.05
C ILE A 154 -0.46 7.31 21.17
N LYS A 155 -0.50 8.59 20.76
CA LYS A 155 -1.72 9.41 20.80
C LYS A 155 -2.81 8.92 19.83
N LYS A 156 -2.42 8.44 18.65
CA LYS A 156 -3.36 8.03 17.58
C LYS A 156 -3.72 6.55 17.61
N ALA A 157 -2.88 5.71 18.20
CA ALA A 157 -3.00 4.27 18.13
C ALA A 157 -4.19 3.79 18.98
N PRO A 158 -5.15 3.06 18.39
CA PRO A 158 -6.23 2.47 19.16
C PRO A 158 -5.75 1.28 20.03
N PRO A 159 -6.55 0.82 21.02
CA PRO A 159 -6.10 -0.13 22.05
C PRO A 159 -5.51 -1.46 21.53
N GLN A 160 -5.89 -1.91 20.34
CA GLN A 160 -5.33 -3.14 19.74
C GLN A 160 -3.81 -3.06 19.47
N PHE A 161 -3.22 -1.85 19.44
CA PHE A 161 -1.77 -1.65 19.35
C PHE A 161 -1.06 -1.70 20.71
N GLY A 162 -1.68 -2.29 21.74
CA GLY A 162 -1.16 -2.25 23.11
C GLY A 162 0.30 -2.68 23.27
N GLN A 163 0.77 -3.67 22.48
CA GLN A 163 2.19 -4.06 22.49
C GLN A 163 3.07 -3.00 21.84
N GLN A 164 2.72 -2.53 20.64
CA GLN A 164 3.48 -1.52 19.92
C GLN A 164 3.52 -0.18 20.69
N ILE A 165 2.46 0.15 21.43
CA ILE A 165 2.42 1.32 22.31
C ILE A 165 3.46 1.18 23.42
N LYS A 166 3.56 0.01 24.07
CA LYS A 166 4.62 -0.26 25.07
C LYS A 166 6.00 -0.17 24.45
N ASP A 167 6.19 -0.74 23.26
CA ASP A 167 7.46 -0.68 22.53
C ASP A 167 7.84 0.77 22.20
N ALA A 168 6.88 1.60 21.80
CA ALA A 168 7.11 3.02 21.54
C ALA A 168 7.56 3.78 22.79
N TYR A 169 6.95 3.51 23.96
CA TYR A 169 7.40 4.09 25.24
C TYR A 169 8.84 3.68 25.59
N LEU A 170 9.19 2.40 25.40
CA LEU A 170 10.54 1.92 25.65
C LEU A 170 11.55 2.60 24.74
N LYS A 171 11.24 2.69 23.43
CA LYS A 171 12.09 3.36 22.46
C LYS A 171 12.28 4.84 22.78
N ILE A 172 11.25 5.55 23.22
CA ILE A 172 11.39 6.94 23.68
C ILE A 172 12.40 7.03 24.83
N LYS A 173 12.32 6.13 25.82
CA LYS A 173 13.26 6.08 26.95
C LYS A 173 14.70 5.82 26.49
N GLU A 174 14.89 4.92 25.52
CA GLU A 174 16.20 4.56 24.95
C GLU A 174 16.86 5.71 24.17
N LEU A 175 16.07 6.63 23.59
CA LEU A 175 16.60 7.77 22.83
C LEU A 175 17.38 8.75 23.74
N GLY A 176 17.00 8.86 25.01
CA GLY A 176 17.65 9.74 25.99
C GLY A 176 17.44 11.24 25.74
N VAL A 177 16.32 11.60 25.10
CA VAL A 177 15.92 12.98 24.74
C VAL A 177 14.49 13.29 25.17
#